data_AF-A0AB74U545-F1
#
_entry.id   AF-A0AB74U545-F1
#
_cell.length_a   1.000
_cell.length_b   1.000
_cell.length_c   1.000
_cell.angle_alpha   90.00
_cell.angle_beta   90.00
_cell.angle_gamma   90.00
#
_symmetry.space_group_name_H-M   'P 1'
#
loop_
_entity.id
_entity.type
_entity.pdbx_description
1 polymer ?
#
loop_
_entity_poly.entity_id
_entity_poly.type
_entity_poly.pdbx_seq_one_letter_code
_entity_poly.pdbx_strand_id
1 'polypeptide(L)'
;MEFIKKSLTIIKIIALSLLFMILIHFVSLGAFAERLFPTFPEGTTANIIKLAYTIIAFIIMFWLLKRWNRSVNDTYMDHSVFSKKIWGYGIGGYVIIFVLSLVFLYVKQHIAGGPQESSRIIQDRFFFEEGMFAAGITGLNSLIFKPILEEMTFRLGFLGQLVEEDIPQWIAILGTSVVFAWFHGDIISQSFITGIGLSILTLKSKSIYPAMIAHVLINTSVLVIRWYQYQ
;
A
#
# COMPACT_ATOMS: atom_id res chain seq x y z
N MET A 1 -5.54 -36.19 6.41
CA MET A 1 -4.23 -35.51 6.56
C MET A 1 -4.13 -34.26 5.69
N GLU A 2 -4.62 -34.29 4.45
CA GLU A 2 -4.66 -33.16 3.52
C GLU A 2 -5.57 -32.01 3.99
N PHE A 3 -6.77 -32.32 4.51
CA PHE A 3 -7.67 -31.33 5.12
C PHE A 3 -7.03 -30.57 6.29
N ILE A 4 -6.31 -31.27 7.18
CA ILE A 4 -5.63 -30.65 8.34
C ILE A 4 -4.52 -29.70 7.87
N LYS A 5 -3.75 -30.08 6.85
CA LYS A 5 -2.72 -29.21 6.25
C LYS A 5 -3.35 -27.95 5.63
N LYS A 6 -4.43 -28.11 4.85
CA LYS A 6 -5.14 -26.99 4.22
C LYS A 6 -5.77 -26.03 5.25
N SER A 7 -6.29 -26.55 6.36
CA SER A 7 -6.81 -25.73 7.46
C SER A 7 -5.71 -24.95 8.18
N LEU A 8 -4.53 -25.56 8.41
CA LEU A 8 -3.38 -24.89 9.01
C LEU A 8 -2.83 -23.77 8.11
N THR A 9 -2.79 -23.99 6.80
CA THR A 9 -2.50 -22.98 5.78
C THR A 9 -3.44 -21.77 5.89
N ILE A 10 -4.76 -22.00 5.93
CA ILE A 10 -5.74 -20.91 5.97
C ILE A 10 -5.60 -20.11 7.26
N ILE A 11 -5.37 -20.79 8.38
CA ILE A 11 -5.08 -20.14 9.67
C ILE A 11 -3.80 -19.30 9.59
N LYS A 12 -2.75 -19.80 8.93
CA LYS A 12 -1.50 -19.05 8.72
C LYS A 12 -1.73 -17.78 7.89
N ILE A 13 -2.50 -17.87 6.81
CA ILE A 13 -2.88 -16.71 5.98
C ILE A 13 -3.65 -15.70 6.83
N ILE A 14 -4.68 -16.14 7.54
CA ILE A 14 -5.51 -15.26 8.38
C ILE A 14 -4.67 -14.61 9.50
N ALA A 15 -3.82 -15.38 10.18
CA ALA A 15 -2.98 -14.87 11.26
C ALA A 15 -1.97 -13.84 10.75
N LEU A 16 -1.33 -14.10 9.60
CA LEU A 16 -0.39 -13.16 9.01
C LEU A 16 -1.10 -11.92 8.50
N SER A 17 -2.26 -12.09 7.89
CA SER A 17 -3.15 -11.02 7.45
C SER A 17 -3.55 -10.11 8.60
N LEU A 18 -3.99 -10.67 9.73
CA LEU A 18 -4.33 -9.93 10.94
C LEU A 18 -3.12 -9.22 11.53
N LEU A 19 -1.95 -9.86 11.56
CA LEU A 19 -0.72 -9.24 12.02
C LEU A 19 -0.34 -8.04 11.16
N PHE A 20 -0.47 -8.16 9.83
CA PHE A 20 -0.22 -7.05 8.92
C PHE A 20 -1.29 -5.97 9.00
N MET A 21 -2.56 -6.32 9.24
CA MET A 21 -3.61 -5.35 9.56
C MET A 21 -3.21 -4.54 10.79
N ILE A 22 -2.76 -5.21 11.86
CA ILE A 22 -2.31 -4.58 13.11
C ILE A 22 -1.13 -3.67 12.84
N LEU A 23 -0.14 -4.08 12.03
CA LEU A 23 1.03 -3.24 11.72
C LEU A 23 0.65 -2.00 10.91
N ILE A 24 -0.24 -2.10 9.93
CA ILE A 24 -0.77 -0.94 9.21
C ILE A 24 -1.55 -0.01 10.17
N HIS A 25 -2.34 -0.60 11.08
CA HIS A 25 -3.04 0.17 12.11
C HIS A 25 -2.08 0.74 13.17
N PHE A 26 -0.91 0.15 13.37
CA PHE A 26 0.15 0.65 14.24
C PHE A 26 0.88 1.84 13.61
N VAL A 27 1.01 1.86 12.29
CA VAL A 27 1.42 3.06 11.56
C VAL A 27 0.35 4.15 11.66
N SER A 28 -0.93 3.78 11.60
CA SER A 28 -2.02 4.74 11.86
C SER A 28 -2.23 5.05 13.35
N LEU A 29 -1.58 4.34 14.28
CA LEU A 29 -1.67 4.59 15.72
C LEU A 29 -1.08 5.95 16.09
N GLY A 30 -0.12 6.49 15.32
CA GLY A 30 0.28 7.89 15.46
C GLY A 30 -0.88 8.86 15.20
N ALA A 31 -1.70 8.60 14.19
CA ALA A 31 -2.90 9.38 13.89
C ALA A 31 -4.09 9.07 14.82
N PHE A 32 -4.12 7.88 15.43
CA PHE A 32 -5.11 7.49 16.44
C PHE A 32 -4.77 8.07 17.82
N ALA A 33 -3.49 8.12 18.18
CA ALA A 33 -3.00 8.72 19.41
C ALA A 33 -3.29 10.22 19.45
N GLU A 34 -3.18 10.93 18.32
CA GLU A 34 -3.67 12.31 18.16
C GLU A 34 -5.15 12.48 18.54
N ARG A 35 -5.99 11.49 18.25
CA ARG A 35 -7.43 11.55 18.54
C ARG A 35 -7.77 11.17 19.98
N LEU A 36 -6.95 10.35 20.63
CA LEU A 36 -7.20 9.85 21.99
C LEU A 36 -6.53 10.67 23.07
N PHE A 37 -5.38 11.27 22.79
CA PHE A 37 -4.59 12.00 23.77
C PHE A 37 -4.57 13.49 23.42
N PRO A 38 -5.29 14.34 24.17
CA PRO A 38 -5.30 15.79 23.95
C PRO A 38 -3.91 16.45 24.06
N THR A 39 -2.97 15.76 24.71
CA THR A 39 -1.57 16.20 24.87
C THR A 39 -0.64 15.58 23.82
N PHE A 40 -1.15 14.89 22.80
CA PHE A 40 -0.31 14.36 21.74
C PHE A 40 0.38 15.53 21.02
N PRO A 41 1.69 15.43 20.73
CA PRO A 41 2.40 16.53 20.07
C PRO A 41 1.77 16.83 18.71
N GLU A 42 1.56 18.11 18.41
CA GLU A 42 1.10 18.57 17.11
C GLU A 42 2.29 18.95 16.20
N GLY A 43 2.00 19.16 14.92
CA GLY A 43 2.96 19.64 13.94
C GLY A 43 4.14 18.70 13.69
N THR A 44 5.34 19.30 13.57
CA THR A 44 6.58 18.59 13.23
C THR A 44 6.86 17.39 14.15
N THR A 45 6.62 17.51 15.45
CA THR A 45 6.88 16.42 16.42
C THR A 45 5.96 15.22 16.16
N ALA A 46 4.68 15.48 15.85
CA ALA A 46 3.73 14.44 15.45
C ALA A 46 4.21 13.67 14.21
N ASN A 47 4.70 14.40 13.20
CA ASN A 47 5.20 13.83 11.95
C ASN A 47 6.46 12.98 12.15
N ILE A 48 7.38 13.41 13.02
CA ILE A 48 8.55 12.61 13.42
C ILE A 48 8.11 11.30 14.07
N ILE A 49 7.16 11.36 15.00
CA ILE A 49 6.63 10.17 15.70
C ILE A 49 5.97 9.21 14.70
N LYS A 50 5.14 9.71 13.78
CA LYS A 50 4.53 8.90 12.71
C LYS A 50 5.58 8.22 11.85
N LEU A 51 6.61 8.95 11.40
CA LEU A 51 7.71 8.37 10.62
C LEU A 51 8.46 7.29 11.41
N ALA A 52 8.75 7.54 12.70
CA ALA A 52 9.41 6.56 13.55
C ALA A 52 8.59 5.27 13.68
N TYR A 53 7.27 5.37 13.89
CA TYR A 53 6.39 4.19 13.90
C TYR A 53 6.36 3.45 12.56
N THR A 54 6.35 4.16 11.43
CA THR A 54 6.44 3.53 10.10
C THR A 54 7.76 2.79 9.92
N ILE A 55 8.88 3.36 10.34
CA ILE A 55 10.20 2.71 10.26
C ILE A 55 10.24 1.45 11.14
N ILE A 56 9.71 1.52 12.37
CA ILE A 56 9.62 0.36 13.26
C ILE A 56 8.76 -0.73 12.62
N ALA A 57 7.58 -0.37 12.08
CA ALA A 57 6.71 -1.31 11.38
C ALA A 57 7.39 -1.92 10.16
N PHE A 58 8.17 -1.15 9.41
CA PHE A 58 8.96 -1.63 8.29
C PHE A 58 10.00 -2.66 8.70
N ILE A 59 10.75 -2.41 9.78
CA ILE A 59 11.75 -3.35 10.32
C ILE A 59 11.08 -4.66 10.77
N ILE A 60 9.98 -4.56 11.51
CA ILE A 60 9.22 -5.73 11.97
C ILE A 60 8.67 -6.51 10.77
N MET A 61 8.08 -5.82 9.80
CA MET A 61 7.55 -6.41 8.57
C MET A 61 8.63 -7.15 7.79
N PHE A 62 9.78 -6.52 7.57
CA PHE A 62 10.89 -7.13 6.88
C PHE A 62 11.39 -8.40 7.59
N TRP A 63 11.51 -8.34 8.93
CA TRP A 63 11.88 -9.50 9.73
C TRP A 63 10.86 -10.64 9.64
N LEU A 64 9.56 -10.33 9.75
CA LEU A 64 8.46 -11.30 9.65
C LEU A 64 8.43 -11.96 8.28
N LEU A 65 8.52 -11.19 7.20
CA LEU A 65 8.52 -11.73 5.84
C LEU A 65 9.71 -12.65 5.63
N LYS A 66 10.92 -12.24 6.06
CA LYS A 66 12.13 -13.09 5.96
C LYS A 66 11.99 -14.40 6.73
N ARG A 67 11.26 -14.41 7.85
CA ARG A 67 11.12 -15.59 8.71
C ARG A 67 9.97 -16.50 8.31
N TRP A 68 8.82 -15.96 7.91
CA TRP A 68 7.57 -16.70 7.73
C TRP A 68 7.12 -16.88 6.28
N ASN A 69 7.71 -16.11 5.35
CA ASN A 69 7.30 -16.06 3.95
C ASN A 69 8.49 -16.25 2.99
N ARG A 70 9.41 -17.14 3.36
CA ARG A 70 10.71 -17.28 2.71
C ARG A 70 10.60 -17.65 1.23
N SER A 71 9.78 -18.63 0.89
CA SER A 71 9.45 -19.07 -0.49
C SER A 71 8.93 -17.93 -1.37
N VAL A 72 7.98 -17.15 -0.85
CA VAL A 72 7.44 -15.96 -1.52
C VAL A 72 8.51 -14.90 -1.70
N ASN A 73 9.29 -14.61 -0.65
CA ASN A 73 10.35 -13.62 -0.72
C ASN A 73 11.45 -14.00 -1.72
N ASP A 74 11.90 -15.24 -1.72
CA ASP A 74 12.89 -15.74 -2.68
C ASP A 74 12.37 -15.59 -4.12
N THR A 75 11.05 -15.72 -4.32
CA THR A 75 10.43 -15.53 -5.65
C THR A 75 10.33 -14.06 -6.06
N TYR A 76 9.91 -13.16 -5.17
CA TYR A 76 9.52 -11.79 -5.54
C TYR A 76 10.51 -10.69 -5.13
N MET A 77 11.49 -10.98 -4.26
CA MET A 77 12.50 -10.01 -3.79
C MET A 77 13.91 -10.23 -4.37
N ASP A 78 14.19 -11.33 -5.07
CA ASP A 78 15.54 -11.70 -5.58
C ASP A 78 16.00 -10.89 -6.82
N HIS A 79 15.30 -9.81 -7.15
CA HIS A 79 15.65 -8.95 -8.27
C HIS A 79 16.29 -7.64 -7.79
N SER A 80 17.26 -7.11 -8.54
CA SER A 80 17.80 -5.78 -8.22
C SER A 80 16.81 -4.69 -8.61
N VAL A 81 16.46 -3.83 -7.65
CA VAL A 81 15.63 -2.63 -7.87
C VAL A 81 16.25 -1.67 -8.90
N PHE A 82 17.57 -1.73 -9.12
CA PHE A 82 18.28 -0.89 -10.08
C PHE A 82 18.26 -1.44 -11.51
N SER A 83 17.56 -2.55 -11.76
CA SER A 83 17.41 -3.10 -13.11
C SER A 83 16.53 -2.21 -14.00
N LYS A 84 17.01 -1.87 -15.20
CA LYS A 84 16.23 -1.13 -16.20
C LYS A 84 14.88 -1.78 -16.51
N LYS A 85 14.82 -3.12 -16.51
CA LYS A 85 13.59 -3.89 -16.74
C LYS A 85 12.56 -3.66 -15.63
N ILE A 86 13.00 -3.61 -14.38
CA ILE A 86 12.15 -3.34 -13.21
C ILE A 86 11.54 -1.94 -13.29
N TRP A 87 12.36 -0.93 -13.61
CA TRP A 87 11.89 0.43 -13.83
C TRP A 87 10.95 0.56 -15.02
N GLY A 88 11.24 -0.10 -16.13
CA GLY A 88 10.36 -0.13 -17.30
C GLY A 88 8.97 -0.69 -16.97
N TYR A 89 8.90 -1.80 -16.25
CA TYR A 89 7.62 -2.33 -15.76
C TYR A 89 6.96 -1.40 -14.74
N GLY A 90 7.72 -0.83 -13.81
CA GLY A 90 7.18 0.07 -12.78
C GLY A 90 6.55 1.32 -13.38
N ILE A 91 7.25 2.02 -14.28
CA ILE A 91 6.77 3.23 -14.94
C ILE A 91 5.64 2.91 -15.92
N GLY A 92 5.79 1.86 -16.75
CA GLY A 92 4.73 1.47 -17.68
C GLY A 92 3.45 1.02 -16.96
N GLY A 93 3.60 0.24 -15.89
CA GLY A 93 2.51 -0.17 -15.00
C GLY A 93 1.86 1.03 -14.32
N TYR A 94 2.65 1.97 -13.79
CA TYR A 94 2.16 3.24 -13.25
C TYR A 94 1.23 3.96 -14.22
N VAL A 95 1.66 4.20 -15.46
CA VAL A 95 0.86 4.95 -16.45
C VAL A 95 -0.48 4.28 -16.69
N ILE A 96 -0.48 2.96 -16.90
CA ILE A 96 -1.72 2.20 -17.15
C ILE A 96 -2.65 2.26 -15.94
N ILE A 97 -2.13 1.97 -14.75
CA ILE A 97 -2.92 1.96 -13.51
C ILE A 97 -3.50 3.35 -13.24
N PHE A 98 -2.68 4.39 -13.38
CA PHE A 98 -3.09 5.76 -13.15
C PHE A 98 -4.21 6.19 -14.10
N VAL A 99 -4.07 5.90 -15.40
CA VAL A 99 -5.13 6.19 -16.39
C VAL A 99 -6.41 5.43 -16.07
N LEU A 100 -6.32 4.14 -15.74
CA LEU A 100 -7.50 3.35 -15.37
C LEU A 100 -8.20 3.89 -14.11
N SER A 101 -7.42 4.33 -13.11
CA SER A 101 -7.96 4.97 -11.91
C SER A 101 -8.65 6.30 -12.22
N LEU A 102 -8.10 7.12 -13.12
CA LEU A 102 -8.76 8.36 -13.56
C LEU A 102 -10.07 8.08 -14.32
N VAL A 103 -10.08 7.10 -15.22
CA VAL A 103 -11.29 6.67 -15.93
C VAL A 103 -12.34 6.17 -14.94
N PHE A 104 -11.94 5.35 -13.97
CA PHE A 104 -12.83 4.86 -12.93
C PHE A 104 -13.45 6.01 -12.13
N LEU A 105 -12.64 6.98 -11.68
CA LEU A 105 -13.13 8.15 -10.95
C LEU A 105 -14.12 8.96 -11.80
N TYR A 106 -13.81 9.19 -13.07
CA TYR A 106 -14.70 9.89 -13.99
C TYR A 106 -16.07 9.19 -14.12
N VAL A 107 -16.05 7.87 -14.35
CA VAL A 107 -17.27 7.03 -14.44
C VAL A 107 -18.05 7.04 -13.13
N LYS A 108 -17.38 6.84 -11.99
CA LYS A 108 -18.02 6.83 -10.67
C LYS A 108 -18.73 8.15 -10.38
N GLN A 109 -18.09 9.28 -10.67
CA GLN A 109 -18.64 10.61 -10.42
C GLN A 109 -19.77 10.99 -11.38
N HIS A 110 -19.58 10.78 -12.69
CA HIS A 110 -20.49 11.35 -13.71
C HIS A 110 -21.54 10.37 -14.23
N ILE A 111 -21.30 9.07 -14.11
CA ILE A 111 -22.20 8.03 -14.64
C ILE A 111 -22.93 7.34 -13.49
N ALA A 112 -22.20 6.91 -12.46
CA ALA A 112 -22.79 6.17 -11.35
C ALA A 112 -23.40 7.06 -10.25
N GLY A 113 -23.21 8.39 -10.32
CA GLY A 113 -23.67 9.32 -9.30
C GLY A 113 -23.04 9.10 -7.92
N GLY A 114 -21.87 8.44 -7.87
CA GLY A 114 -21.18 8.13 -6.63
C GLY A 114 -20.56 9.36 -5.97
N PRO A 115 -20.33 9.33 -4.65
CA PRO A 115 -19.67 10.42 -3.96
C PRO A 115 -18.24 10.62 -4.47
N GLN A 116 -17.77 11.85 -4.43
CA GLN A 116 -16.38 12.18 -4.79
C GLN A 116 -15.43 11.50 -3.79
N GLU A 117 -14.48 10.72 -4.29
CA GLU A 117 -13.47 10.10 -3.44
C GLU A 117 -12.43 11.13 -3.00
N SER A 118 -12.12 11.14 -1.70
CA SER A 118 -10.93 11.82 -1.18
C SER A 118 -9.83 10.78 -0.97
N SER A 119 -8.66 10.98 -1.59
CA SER A 119 -7.48 10.19 -1.24
C SER A 119 -7.01 10.58 0.17
N ARG A 120 -6.44 9.65 0.93
CA ARG A 120 -5.88 9.96 2.26
C ARG A 120 -4.70 10.91 2.19
N ILE A 121 -3.93 10.89 1.09
CA ILE A 121 -2.90 11.89 0.79
C ILE A 121 -3.53 13.28 0.58
N ILE A 122 -4.81 13.31 0.19
CA ILE A 122 -5.64 14.51 0.06
C ILE A 122 -6.21 14.99 1.41
N GLN A 123 -6.00 14.28 2.52
CA GLN A 123 -6.41 14.79 3.84
C GLN A 123 -5.28 15.50 4.58
N ASP A 124 -4.02 15.22 4.25
CA ASP A 124 -2.86 15.89 4.85
C ASP A 124 -2.72 17.32 4.28
N ARG A 125 -3.53 18.30 4.72
CA ARG A 125 -3.27 19.73 4.43
C ARG A 125 -1.90 20.19 4.97
N PHE A 126 -1.38 19.44 5.94
CA PHE A 126 -0.11 19.63 6.63
C PHE A 126 1.12 19.81 5.74
N PHE A 127 1.12 19.25 4.52
CA PHE A 127 2.29 19.29 3.62
C PHE A 127 2.79 20.69 3.27
N PHE A 128 1.92 21.69 3.22
CA PHE A 128 2.27 23.03 2.74
C PHE A 128 2.18 24.11 3.82
N GLU A 129 1.58 23.80 4.97
CA GLU A 129 1.31 24.77 6.04
C GLU A 129 2.37 24.75 7.16
N GLU A 130 3.10 23.65 7.36
CA GLU A 130 4.01 23.47 8.52
C GLU A 130 5.51 23.75 8.24
N GLY A 131 5.85 24.25 7.05
CA GLY A 131 7.23 24.54 6.63
C GLY A 131 7.98 23.36 6.01
N MET A 132 9.10 23.66 5.33
CA MET A 132 9.80 22.70 4.44
C MET A 132 10.30 21.43 5.15
N PHE A 133 10.70 21.53 6.42
CA PHE A 133 11.20 20.38 7.17
C PHE A 133 10.08 19.37 7.48
N ALA A 134 8.95 19.84 8.02
CA ALA A 134 7.78 19.01 8.29
C ALA A 134 7.18 18.42 7.00
N ALA A 135 7.15 19.22 5.93
CA ALA A 135 6.76 18.76 4.60
C ALA A 135 7.66 17.62 4.09
N GLY A 136 8.97 17.75 4.28
CA GLY A 136 9.95 16.72 3.92
C GLY A 136 9.73 15.40 4.66
N ILE A 137 9.53 15.45 5.98
CA ILE A 137 9.26 14.27 6.80
C ILE A 137 7.96 13.59 6.38
N THR A 138 6.89 14.37 6.22
CA THR A 138 5.58 13.85 5.82
C THR A 138 5.65 13.26 4.42
N GLY A 139 6.41 13.86 3.51
CA GLY A 139 6.63 13.35 2.14
C GLY A 139 7.37 12.03 2.13
N LEU A 140 8.47 11.93 2.86
CA LEU A 140 9.20 10.66 3.01
C LEU A 140 8.28 9.56 3.55
N ASN A 141 7.47 9.88 4.55
CA ASN A 141 6.56 8.91 5.14
C ASN A 141 5.44 8.48 4.17
N SER A 142 4.67 9.43 3.65
CA SER A 142 3.44 9.16 2.89
C SER A 142 3.68 8.77 1.43
N LEU A 143 4.78 9.20 0.82
CA LEU A 143 5.09 8.90 -0.58
C LEU A 143 6.01 7.69 -0.74
N ILE A 144 6.87 7.40 0.23
CA ILE A 144 7.90 6.35 0.11
C ILE A 144 7.66 5.23 1.10
N PHE A 145 7.81 5.48 2.39
CA PHE A 145 7.81 4.40 3.39
C PHE A 145 6.46 3.69 3.47
N LYS A 146 5.36 4.43 3.52
CA LYS A 146 4.02 3.87 3.64
C LYS A 146 3.62 3.04 2.41
N PRO A 147 3.76 3.51 1.16
CA PRO A 147 3.46 2.69 -0.01
C PRO A 147 4.31 1.43 -0.10
N ILE A 148 5.61 1.51 0.24
CA ILE A 148 6.48 0.33 0.26
C ILE A 148 6.01 -0.67 1.31
N LEU A 149 5.65 -0.21 2.52
CA LEU A 149 5.13 -1.07 3.57
C LEU A 149 3.79 -1.72 3.19
N GLU A 150 2.92 -0.98 2.51
CA GLU A 150 1.68 -1.49 1.94
C GLU A 150 1.98 -2.57 0.89
N GLU A 151 2.91 -2.35 -0.04
CA GLU A 151 3.27 -3.38 -1.03
C GLU A 151 3.86 -4.63 -0.38
N MET A 152 4.69 -4.49 0.65
CA MET A 152 5.21 -5.64 1.42
C MET A 152 4.07 -6.42 2.08
N THR A 153 3.10 -5.71 2.65
CA THR A 153 1.93 -6.29 3.32
C THR A 153 1.03 -7.03 2.33
N PHE A 154 0.62 -6.34 1.26
CA PHE A 154 -0.42 -6.84 0.38
C PHE A 154 0.16 -7.77 -0.69
N ARG A 155 1.37 -7.50 -1.20
CA ARG A 155 1.93 -8.27 -2.32
C ARG A 155 2.80 -9.43 -1.88
N LEU A 156 3.70 -9.23 -0.92
CA LEU A 156 4.44 -10.37 -0.35
C LEU A 156 3.55 -11.12 0.64
N GLY A 157 2.91 -10.40 1.57
CA GLY A 157 2.04 -11.02 2.56
C GLY A 157 0.81 -11.69 1.95
N PHE A 158 -0.23 -10.93 1.65
CA PHE A 158 -1.53 -11.49 1.23
C PHE A 158 -1.46 -12.21 -0.12
N LEU A 159 -1.10 -11.51 -1.19
CA LEU A 159 -1.09 -12.06 -2.55
C LEU A 159 -0.12 -13.22 -2.68
N GLY A 160 1.10 -13.04 -2.20
CA GLY A 160 2.15 -14.04 -2.27
C GLY A 160 1.75 -15.35 -1.59
N GLN A 161 1.12 -15.27 -0.41
CA GLN A 161 0.63 -16.47 0.27
C GLN A 161 -0.55 -17.13 -0.43
N LEU A 162 -1.51 -16.36 -0.95
CA LEU A 162 -2.61 -16.94 -1.73
C LEU A 162 -2.07 -17.71 -2.93
N VAL A 163 -1.06 -17.17 -3.62
CA VAL A 163 -0.41 -17.85 -4.74
C VAL A 163 0.41 -19.06 -4.30
N GLU A 164 1.12 -18.99 -3.17
CA GLU A 164 1.88 -20.13 -2.62
C GLU A 164 0.98 -21.32 -2.29
N GLU A 165 -0.26 -21.05 -1.88
CA GLU A 165 -1.25 -22.05 -1.48
C GLU A 165 -2.15 -22.48 -2.65
N ASP A 166 -1.65 -22.33 -3.88
CA ASP A 166 -2.27 -22.72 -5.13
C ASP A 166 -3.69 -22.15 -5.35
N ILE A 167 -4.00 -21.00 -4.73
CA ILE A 167 -5.25 -20.29 -4.99
C ILE A 167 -5.19 -19.74 -6.43
N PRO A 168 -6.26 -19.93 -7.24
CA PRO A 168 -6.29 -19.40 -8.60
C PRO A 168 -5.90 -17.92 -8.65
N GLN A 169 -4.97 -17.57 -9.55
CA GLN A 169 -4.37 -16.24 -9.58
C GLN A 169 -5.39 -15.10 -9.65
N TRP A 170 -6.49 -15.28 -10.39
CA TRP A 170 -7.54 -14.27 -10.48
C TRP A 170 -8.25 -14.06 -9.13
N ILE A 171 -8.47 -15.12 -8.34
CA ILE A 171 -9.02 -15.03 -6.98
C ILE A 171 -8.02 -14.33 -6.06
N ALA A 172 -6.73 -14.68 -6.16
CA ALA A 172 -5.69 -14.06 -5.35
C ALA A 172 -5.56 -12.55 -5.63
N ILE A 173 -5.61 -12.15 -6.91
CA ILE A 173 -5.62 -10.74 -7.34
C ILE A 173 -6.85 -10.02 -6.78
N LEU A 174 -8.06 -10.55 -7.01
CA LEU A 174 -9.28 -9.90 -6.55
C LEU A 174 -9.35 -9.83 -5.03
N GLY A 175 -9.03 -10.92 -4.34
CA GLY A 175 -9.05 -11.02 -2.88
C GLY A 175 -8.12 -9.99 -2.23
N THR A 176 -6.86 -9.95 -2.63
CA THR A 176 -5.91 -8.94 -2.10
C THR A 176 -6.34 -7.52 -2.43
N SER A 177 -6.91 -7.28 -3.62
CA SER A 177 -7.35 -5.94 -4.04
C SER A 177 -8.57 -5.46 -3.26
N VAL A 178 -9.52 -6.35 -2.94
CA VAL A 178 -10.67 -6.03 -2.07
C VAL A 178 -10.16 -5.63 -0.68
N VAL A 179 -9.25 -6.40 -0.09
CA VAL A 179 -8.69 -6.09 1.23
C VAL A 179 -7.95 -4.74 1.18
N PHE A 180 -7.11 -4.52 0.17
CA PHE A 180 -6.41 -3.24 -0.03
C PHE A 180 -7.38 -2.05 -0.13
N ALA A 181 -8.45 -2.17 -0.91
CA ALA A 181 -9.47 -1.14 -1.05
C ALA A 181 -10.24 -0.88 0.25
N TRP A 182 -10.64 -1.94 0.95
CA TRP A 182 -11.31 -1.83 2.25
C TRP A 182 -10.45 -1.05 3.25
N PHE A 183 -9.14 -1.32 3.26
CA PHE A 183 -8.18 -0.57 4.07
C PHE A 183 -8.13 0.93 3.78
N HIS A 184 -8.52 1.35 2.57
CA HIS A 184 -8.60 2.75 2.17
C HIS A 184 -9.94 3.39 2.52
N GLY A 185 -10.95 2.59 2.88
CA GLY A 185 -12.25 3.05 3.42
C GLY A 185 -13.45 2.76 2.51
N ASP A 186 -13.23 2.29 1.28
CA ASP A 186 -14.29 1.91 0.35
C ASP A 186 -13.80 0.78 -0.58
N ILE A 187 -14.59 -0.28 -0.72
CA ILE A 187 -14.26 -1.42 -1.59
C ILE A 187 -14.45 -1.05 -3.05
N ILE A 188 -15.47 -0.26 -3.41
CA ILE A 188 -15.73 0.13 -4.80
C ILE A 188 -15.01 1.46 -5.04
N SER A 189 -13.69 1.44 -5.02
CA SER A 189 -12.87 2.66 -5.04
C SER A 189 -11.74 2.64 -6.05
N GLN A 190 -11.12 3.80 -6.29
CA GLN A 190 -9.89 3.85 -7.09
C GLN A 190 -8.80 2.95 -6.49
N SER A 191 -8.79 2.77 -5.17
CA SER A 191 -7.85 1.89 -4.47
C SER A 191 -8.04 0.44 -4.89
N PHE A 192 -9.26 0.00 -5.20
CA PHE A 192 -9.50 -1.34 -5.73
C PHE A 192 -8.87 -1.53 -7.12
N ILE A 193 -9.05 -0.56 -8.01
CA ILE A 193 -8.46 -0.57 -9.36
C ILE A 193 -6.93 -0.57 -9.29
N THR A 194 -6.36 0.31 -8.46
CA THR A 194 -4.93 0.33 -8.15
C THR A 194 -4.47 -1.01 -7.57
N GLY A 195 -5.25 -1.57 -6.65
CA GLY A 195 -5.00 -2.86 -6.02
C GLY A 195 -4.82 -3.99 -7.02
N ILE A 196 -5.73 -4.07 -8.01
CA ILE A 196 -5.71 -5.06 -9.10
C ILE A 196 -4.46 -4.87 -9.93
N GLY A 197 -4.21 -3.64 -10.38
CA GLY A 197 -3.09 -3.32 -11.25
C GLY A 197 -1.74 -3.67 -10.63
N LEU A 198 -1.52 -3.29 -9.37
CA LEU A 198 -0.30 -3.59 -8.63
C LEU A 198 -0.13 -5.11 -8.43
N SER A 199 -1.22 -5.84 -8.15
CA SER A 199 -1.17 -7.30 -8.01
C SER A 199 -0.78 -7.99 -9.32
N ILE A 200 -1.38 -7.58 -10.44
CA ILE A 200 -1.01 -8.07 -11.78
C ILE A 200 0.46 -7.76 -12.07
N LEU A 201 0.90 -6.55 -11.75
CA LEU A 201 2.27 -6.11 -11.99
C LEU A 201 3.27 -6.96 -11.20
N THR A 202 2.98 -7.28 -9.93
CA THR A 202 3.82 -8.18 -9.11
C THR A 202 3.91 -9.58 -9.74
N LEU A 203 2.78 -10.20 -10.07
CA LEU A 203 2.77 -11.57 -10.60
C LEU A 203 3.41 -11.67 -11.99
N LYS A 204 3.16 -10.69 -12.87
CA LYS A 204 3.71 -10.68 -14.24
C LYS A 204 5.21 -10.41 -14.27
N SER A 205 5.69 -9.50 -13.42
CA SER A 205 7.12 -9.19 -13.32
C SER A 205 7.90 -10.17 -12.46
N LYS A 206 7.21 -11.03 -11.70
CA LYS A 206 7.78 -11.88 -10.65
C LYS A 206 8.63 -11.05 -9.67
N SER A 207 8.21 -9.83 -9.40
CA SER A 207 8.95 -8.91 -8.55
C SER A 207 8.01 -7.94 -7.83
N ILE A 208 8.32 -7.61 -6.59
CA ILE A 208 7.59 -6.55 -5.86
C ILE A 208 8.00 -5.14 -6.29
N TYR A 209 9.24 -4.95 -6.76
CA TYR A 209 9.78 -3.61 -7.01
C TYR A 209 8.99 -2.80 -8.06
N PRO A 210 8.51 -3.39 -9.18
CA PRO A 210 7.67 -2.65 -10.12
C PRO A 210 6.38 -2.12 -9.47
N ALA A 211 5.75 -2.90 -8.58
CA ALA A 211 4.57 -2.46 -7.85
C ALA A 211 4.91 -1.34 -6.85
N MET A 212 6.03 -1.43 -6.12
CA MET A 212 6.50 -0.35 -5.24
C MET A 212 6.75 0.94 -6.02
N ILE A 213 7.47 0.86 -7.14
CA ILE A 213 7.74 2.03 -8.01
C ILE A 213 6.41 2.62 -8.48
N ALA A 214 5.50 1.79 -8.99
CA ALA A 214 4.23 2.28 -9.51
C ALA A 214 3.39 2.95 -8.42
N HIS A 215 3.32 2.36 -7.22
CA HIS A 215 2.54 2.90 -6.11
C HIS A 215 3.11 4.23 -5.59
N VAL A 216 4.44 4.34 -5.44
CA VAL A 216 5.12 5.60 -5.10
C VAL A 216 4.80 6.69 -6.13
N LEU A 217 4.85 6.37 -7.43
CA LEU A 217 4.52 7.32 -8.50
C LEU A 217 3.04 7.74 -8.48
N ILE A 218 2.10 6.82 -8.26
CA ILE A 218 0.66 7.15 -8.10
C ILE A 218 0.48 8.15 -6.97
N ASN A 219 1.07 7.87 -5.80
CA ASN A 219 0.94 8.73 -4.62
C ASN A 219 1.58 10.11 -4.85
N THR A 220 2.71 10.14 -5.54
CA THR A 220 3.38 11.38 -5.94
C THR A 220 2.51 12.20 -6.88
N SER A 221 1.88 11.58 -7.88
CA SER A 221 0.99 12.27 -8.83
C SER A 221 -0.26 12.83 -8.14
N VAL A 222 -0.84 12.09 -7.19
CA VAL A 222 -1.95 12.59 -6.37
C VAL A 222 -1.54 13.82 -5.58
N LEU A 223 -0.34 13.82 -4.98
CA LEU A 223 0.19 14.99 -4.27
C LEU A 223 0.39 16.19 -5.21
N VAL A 224 1.00 15.98 -6.38
CA VAL A 224 1.25 17.06 -7.37
C VAL A 224 -0.05 17.67 -7.87
N ILE A 225 -1.05 16.86 -8.22
CA ILE A 225 -2.38 17.33 -8.64
C ILE A 225 -3.00 18.18 -7.53
N ARG A 226 -2.92 17.70 -6.29
CA ARG A 226 -3.45 18.44 -5.15
C ARG A 226 -2.73 19.77 -4.96
N TRP A 227 -1.40 19.79 -4.99
CA TRP A 227 -0.62 21.02 -4.86
C TRP A 227 -1.07 22.07 -5.87
N TYR A 228 -1.32 21.67 -7.13
CA TYR A 228 -1.83 22.55 -8.17
C TYR A 228 -3.25 23.08 -7.90
N GLN A 229 -4.12 22.31 -7.24
CA GLN A 229 -5.49 22.72 -6.91
C GLN A 229 -5.58 23.72 -5.75
N TYR A 230 -4.55 23.82 -4.91
CA TYR A 230 -4.51 24.71 -3.74
C TYR A 230 -3.60 25.94 -3.94
N GLN A 231 -3.02 26.12 -5.13
CA GLN A 231 -2.48 27.42 -5.56
C GLN A 231 -3.60 28.31 -6.08
#